data_AF-A0A645HCP4-F1
#
_entry.id   AF-A0A645HCP4-F1
#
_cell.length_a   1.000
_cell.length_b   1.000
_cell.length_c   1.000
_cell.angle_alpha   90.00
_cell.angle_beta   90.00
_cell.angle_gamma   90.00
#
_symmetry.space_group_name_H-M   'P 1'
#
loop_
_entity.id
_entity.type
_entity.pdbx_description
1 polymer ?
#
loop_
_entity_poly.entity_id
_entity_poly.type
_entity_poly.pdbx_seq_one_letter_code
_entity_poly.pdbx_strand_id
1 'polypeptide(L)'
;MFQAGERLTPDLDLDPLQIERLLAPYPDTLLLGGDAPLLASKLSKHYAVDENSQFNLSLVLCTLGKRKFEQWGADEPDTGPVYVRKSDAEIALQETISSLEETHD
;
A
#
# COMPACT_ATOMS: atom_id res chain seq x y z
N MET A 1 1.66 5.13 3.11
CA MET A 1 2.81 6.05 3.31
C MET A 1 3.13 6.21 4.79
N PHE A 2 4.36 6.55 5.13
CA PHE A 2 4.80 6.80 6.51
C PHE A 2 5.64 8.09 6.60
N GLN A 3 5.53 8.80 7.71
CA GLN A 3 6.37 9.96 8.04
C GLN A 3 6.68 9.94 9.54
N ALA A 4 7.95 10.09 9.91
CA ALA A 4 8.41 10.03 11.31
C ALA A 4 7.94 8.79 12.08
N GLY A 5 7.82 7.64 11.41
CA GLY A 5 7.35 6.38 11.99
C GLY A 5 5.83 6.23 12.05
N GLU A 6 5.07 7.29 11.74
CA GLU A 6 3.61 7.28 11.75
C GLU A 6 3.04 7.01 10.37
N ARG A 7 1.97 6.20 10.32
CA ARG A 7 1.28 5.89 9.08
C ARG A 7 0.39 7.06 8.65
N LEU A 8 0.57 7.54 7.42
CA LEU A 8 -0.20 8.66 6.87
C LEU A 8 -1.44 8.24 6.07
N THR A 9 -1.42 7.05 5.48
CA THR A 9 -2.48 6.56 4.59
C THR A 9 -2.75 5.09 4.86
N PRO A 10 -3.98 4.59 4.60
CA PRO A 10 -4.20 3.15 4.50
C PRO A 10 -3.39 2.54 3.34
N ASP A 11 -3.49 1.22 3.17
CA ASP A 11 -2.96 0.53 1.99
C ASP A 11 -3.91 0.85 0.83
N LEU A 12 -3.34 1.22 -0.30
CA LEU A 12 -4.09 1.72 -1.45
C LEU A 12 -3.64 0.97 -2.70
N ASP A 13 -4.61 0.59 -3.52
CA ASP A 13 -4.38 0.07 -4.87
C ASP A 13 -4.48 1.25 -5.84
N LEU A 14 -3.34 1.88 -6.14
CA LEU A 14 -3.26 3.10 -6.96
C LEU A 14 -2.48 2.86 -8.25
N ASP A 15 -2.93 3.53 -9.31
CA ASP A 15 -2.16 3.65 -10.54
C ASP A 15 -1.00 4.68 -10.40
N PRO A 16 -0.03 4.71 -11.32
CA PRO A 16 1.11 5.62 -11.24
C PRO A 16 0.75 7.12 -11.17
N LEU A 17 -0.32 7.55 -11.86
CA LEU A 17 -0.76 8.95 -11.86
C LEU A 17 -1.37 9.33 -10.51
N GLN A 18 -2.14 8.44 -9.91
CA GLN A 18 -2.69 8.60 -8.57
C GLN A 18 -1.57 8.64 -7.52
N ILE A 19 -0.56 7.76 -7.65
CA ILE A 19 0.64 7.78 -6.80
C ILE A 19 1.35 9.13 -6.93
N GLU A 20 1.53 9.65 -8.15
CA GLU A 20 2.21 10.92 -8.37
C GLU A 20 1.49 12.10 -7.69
N ARG A 21 0.16 12.14 -7.76
CA ARG A 21 -0.66 13.13 -7.05
C ARG A 21 -0.54 13.00 -5.54
N LEU A 22 -0.51 11.77 -5.03
CA LEU A 22 -0.34 11.48 -3.60
C LEU A 22 1.03 11.94 -3.08
N LEU A 23 2.08 11.76 -3.88
CA LEU A 23 3.46 12.12 -3.52
C LEU A 23 3.77 13.60 -3.75
N ALA A 24 2.96 14.34 -4.51
CA ALA A 24 3.23 15.74 -4.86
C ALA A 24 3.56 16.68 -3.67
N PRO A 25 2.94 16.56 -2.48
CA PRO A 25 3.28 17.34 -1.29
C PRO A 25 4.57 16.92 -0.58
N TYR A 26 5.17 15.79 -0.96
CA TYR A 26 6.28 15.12 -0.27
C TYR A 26 7.49 14.94 -1.21
N PRO A 27 8.23 16.02 -1.52
CA PRO A 27 9.28 15.99 -2.54
C PRO A 27 10.47 15.08 -2.18
N ASP A 28 10.74 14.87 -0.89
CA ASP A 28 11.87 14.06 -0.39
C ASP A 28 11.45 12.62 -0.04
N THR A 29 10.46 12.08 -0.76
CA THR A 29 9.98 10.71 -0.52
C THR A 29 11.04 9.68 -0.94
N LEU A 30 11.31 8.73 -0.06
CA LEU A 30 12.07 7.50 -0.36
C LEU A 30 11.10 6.39 -0.78
N LEU A 31 11.31 5.81 -1.96
CA LEU A 31 10.55 4.66 -2.43
C LEU A 31 11.19 3.36 -1.92
N LEU A 32 10.36 2.49 -1.34
CA LEU A 32 10.78 1.22 -0.74
C LEU A 32 10.10 0.04 -1.45
N GLY A 33 10.72 -1.14 -1.38
CA GLY A 33 10.18 -2.39 -1.90
C GLY A 33 10.82 -2.85 -3.21
N GLY A 34 10.59 -4.11 -3.59
CA GLY A 34 11.26 -4.75 -4.73
C GLY A 34 11.00 -4.07 -6.07
N ASP A 35 9.80 -3.53 -6.28
CA ASP A 35 9.40 -2.85 -7.52
C ASP A 35 9.56 -1.33 -7.46
N ALA A 36 10.17 -0.79 -6.40
CA ALA A 36 10.40 0.66 -6.27
C ALA A 36 11.18 1.27 -7.46
N PRO A 37 12.24 0.62 -8.01
CA PRO A 37 12.91 1.13 -9.21
C PRO A 37 11.97 1.22 -10.42
N LEU A 38 11.08 0.24 -10.59
CA LEU A 38 10.12 0.22 -11.68
C LEU A 38 9.09 1.35 -11.53
N LEU A 39 8.56 1.55 -10.32
CA LEU A 39 7.68 2.68 -10.03
C LEU A 39 8.38 4.02 -10.31
N ALA A 40 9.62 4.19 -9.83
CA ALA A 40 10.41 5.40 -10.06
C ALA A 40 10.53 5.73 -11.56
N SER A 41 10.73 4.72 -12.41
CA SER A 41 10.82 4.90 -13.88
C SER A 41 9.52 5.38 -14.54
N LYS A 42 8.37 5.24 -13.86
CA LYS A 42 7.05 5.63 -14.36
C LYS A 42 6.59 6.99 -13.86
N LEU A 43 7.23 7.54 -12.83
CA LEU A 43 6.88 8.83 -12.25
C LEU A 43 7.59 9.96 -13.00
N SER A 44 6.95 11.12 -13.11
CA SER A 44 7.54 12.27 -13.82
C SER A 44 8.78 12.86 -13.11
N LYS A 45 8.84 12.72 -11.79
CA LYS A 45 9.92 13.22 -10.93
C LYS A 45 10.85 12.10 -10.51
N HIS A 46 12.11 12.46 -10.28
CA HIS A 46 13.07 11.57 -9.67
C HIS A 46 12.80 11.42 -8.17
N TYR A 47 12.80 10.18 -7.69
CA TYR A 47 12.69 9.83 -6.27
C TYR A 47 13.87 8.97 -5.87
N ALA A 48 14.32 9.12 -4.62
CA ALA A 48 15.29 8.19 -4.05
C ALA A 48 14.64 6.80 -3.92
N VAL A 49 15.42 5.75 -4.18
CA VAL A 49 14.97 4.35 -4.08
C VAL A 49 15.89 3.62 -3.10
N ASP A 50 15.30 2.83 -2.20
CA ASP A 50 16.07 1.95 -1.34
C ASP A 50 16.47 0.66 -2.07
N GLU A 51 17.71 0.65 -2.55
CA GLU A 51 18.34 -0.51 -3.20
C GLU A 51 18.65 -1.66 -2.22
N ASN A 52 18.58 -1.40 -0.91
CA ASN A 52 18.96 -2.37 0.13
C ASN A 52 17.75 -2.93 0.88
N SER A 53 16.53 -2.72 0.39
CA SER A 53 15.29 -3.13 1.06
C SER A 53 15.19 -4.62 1.41
N GLN A 54 15.99 -5.48 0.77
CA GLN A 54 16.05 -6.92 1.02
C GLN A 54 17.08 -7.32 2.09
N PHE A 55 17.99 -6.44 2.49
CA PHE A 55 19.03 -6.78 3.47
C PHE A 55 18.42 -7.09 4.82
N ASN A 56 18.79 -8.24 5.38
CA ASN A 56 18.32 -8.71 6.69
C ASN A 56 16.80 -8.85 6.81
N LEU A 57 16.07 -8.99 5.70
CA LEU A 57 14.60 -9.06 5.71
C LEU A 57 14.08 -10.12 6.70
N SER A 58 14.65 -11.33 6.70
CA SER A 58 14.25 -12.39 7.63
C SER A 58 14.41 -11.99 9.10
N LEU A 59 15.50 -11.33 9.46
CA LEU A 59 15.74 -10.86 10.83
C LEU A 59 14.73 -9.78 11.23
N VAL A 60 14.46 -8.84 10.32
CA VAL A 60 13.46 -7.78 10.54
C VAL A 60 12.07 -8.39 10.72
N LEU A 61 11.65 -9.31 9.84
CA LEU A 61 10.36 -9.98 9.93
C LEU A 61 10.21 -10.79 11.22
N CYS A 62 11.24 -11.56 11.61
CA CYS A 62 11.21 -12.28 12.90
C CYS A 62 11.11 -11.32 14.09
N THR A 63 11.82 -10.18 14.05
CA THR A 63 11.78 -9.16 15.11
C THR A 63 10.41 -8.51 15.21
N LEU A 64 9.81 -8.14 14.08
CA LEU A 64 8.48 -7.55 14.02
C LEU A 64 7.40 -8.55 14.46
N GLY A 65 7.48 -9.80 13.97
CA GLY A 65 6.56 -10.87 14.35
C GLY A 65 6.60 -11.17 15.84
N LYS A 66 7.80 -11.27 16.43
CA LYS A 66 7.97 -11.44 17.88
C LYS A 66 7.33 -10.29 18.65
N ARG A 67 7.64 -9.03 18.28
CA ARG A 67 7.05 -7.85 18.94
C ARG A 67 5.53 -7.84 18.84
N LYS A 68 4.99 -8.16 17.66
CA LYS A 68 3.54 -8.25 17.43
C LYS A 68 2.91 -9.29 18.37
N PHE A 69 3.51 -10.48 18.45
CA PHE A 69 3.03 -11.55 19.32
C PHE A 69 3.11 -11.18 20.81
N GLU A 70 4.20 -10.57 21.25
CA GLU A 70 4.36 -10.13 22.65
C GLU A 70 3.35 -9.03 23.03
N GLN A 71 2.95 -8.19 22.09
CA GLN A 71 2.06 -7.05 22.35
C GLN A 71 0.57 -7.40 22.22
N TRP A 72 0.18 -8.24 21.26
CA TRP A 72 -1.23 -8.53 20.94
C TRP A 72 -1.59 -10.02 20.99
N GLY A 73 -0.63 -10.91 21.20
CA GLY A 73 -0.84 -12.36 21.17
C GLY A 73 -0.83 -12.94 19.76
N ALA A 74 -1.33 -14.16 19.63
CA ALA A 74 -1.54 -14.79 18.33
C ALA A 74 -2.67 -14.10 17.56
N ASP A 75 -2.59 -14.14 16.23
CA ASP A 75 -3.72 -13.77 15.39
C ASP A 75 -4.88 -14.77 15.62
N GLU A 76 -6.12 -14.30 15.54
CA GLU A 76 -7.31 -15.16 15.62
C GLU A 76 -7.34 -16.12 14.42
N PRO A 77 -7.94 -17.32 14.54
CA PRO A 77 -8.02 -18.30 13.44
C PRO A 77 -8.60 -17.74 12.14
N ASP A 78 -9.49 -16.75 12.25
CA ASP A 78 -10.18 -16.12 11.13
C ASP A 78 -9.44 -14.89 10.57
N THR A 79 -8.25 -14.58 11.09
CA THR A 79 -7.41 -13.47 10.63
C THR A 79 -6.78 -13.85 9.29
N GLY A 80 -7.56 -13.64 8.22
CA GLY A 80 -7.12 -13.82 6.85
C GLY A 80 -6.11 -12.74 6.41
N PRO A 81 -5.60 -12.85 5.17
CA PRO A 81 -4.75 -11.82 4.59
C PRO A 81 -5.51 -10.49 4.42
N VAL A 82 -4.76 -9.40 4.46
CA VAL A 82 -5.29 -8.07 4.13
C VAL A 82 -5.38 -7.93 2.61
N TYR A 83 -6.58 -7.75 2.08
CA TYR A 83 -6.81 -7.47 0.67
C TYR A 83 -6.87 -5.96 0.44
N VAL A 84 -5.95 -5.44 -0.38
CA VAL A 84 -5.89 -4.00 -0.72
C VAL A 84 -6.81 -3.68 -1.91
N ARG A 85 -6.92 -4.61 -2.86
CA ARG A 85 -7.76 -4.50 -4.05
C ARG A 85 -9.15 -5.09 -3.78
N LYS A 86 -10.20 -4.41 -4.26
CA LYS A 86 -11.58 -4.93 -4.25
C LYS A 86 -11.69 -6.20 -5.08
N SER A 87 -12.54 -7.12 -4.65
CA SER A 87 -12.89 -8.31 -5.44
C SER A 87 -13.64 -7.92 -6.71
N ASP A 88 -13.58 -8.79 -7.73
CA ASP A 88 -14.31 -8.58 -8.99
C ASP A 88 -15.83 -8.47 -8.77
N ALA A 89 -16.35 -9.19 -7.76
CA ALA A 89 -17.75 -9.11 -7.37
C ALA A 89 -18.12 -7.74 -6.76
N GLU A 90 -17.25 -7.19 -5.91
CA GLU A 90 -17.45 -5.84 -5.35
C GLU A 90 -17.35 -4.76 -6.43
N ILE A 91 -16.45 -4.92 -7.40
CA ILE A 91 -16.32 -4.01 -8.54
C ILE A 91 -17.60 -4.06 -9.38
N ALA A 92 -18.07 -5.25 -9.78
CA ALA A 92 -19.29 -5.42 -10.57
C ALA A 92 -20.55 -4.89 -9.85
N LEU A 93 -20.63 -5.08 -8.53
CA LEU A 93 -21.72 -4.53 -7.73
C LEU A 93 -21.70 -2.99 -7.75
N GLN A 94 -20.52 -2.40 -7.61
CA GLN A 94 -20.37 -0.95 -7.63
C GLN A 94 -20.73 -0.36 -9.00
N GLU A 95 -20.34 -1.00 -10.10
CA GLU A 95 -20.73 -0.61 -11.46
C GLU A 95 -22.25 -0.68 -11.65
N THR A 96 -22.89 -1.73 -11.12
CA THR A 96 -24.35 -1.89 -11.17
C THR A 96 -25.04 -0.75 -10.42
N ILE A 97 -24.58 -0.42 -9.21
CA ILE A 97 -25.14 0.69 -8.41
C ILE A 97 -25.00 2.03 -9.15
N SER A 98 -23.81 2.35 -9.66
CA SER A 98 -23.57 3.60 -10.40
C SER A 98 -24.48 3.73 -11.62
N SER A 99 -24.66 2.64 -12.39
CA SER A 99 -25.53 2.65 -13.58
C SER A 99 -27.02 2.88 -13.25
N LEU A 100 -27.48 2.44 -12.08
CA LEU A 100 -28.84 2.65 -11.61
C LEU A 100 -29.06 4.10 -11.16
N GLU A 101 -28.05 4.71 -10.53
CA GLU A 101 -28.09 6.12 -10.12
C GLU A 101 -28.12 7.07 -11.34
N GLU A 102 -27.35 6.77 -12.40
CA GLU A 102 -27.36 7.55 -13.65
C GLU A 102 -28.69 7.47 -14.43
N THR A 103 -29.46 6.39 -14.26
CA THR A 103 -30.79 6.24 -14.91
C THR A 103 -31.95 6.91 -14.18
N HIS A 104 -31.70 7.48 -12.99
CA HIS A 104 -32.71 8.12 -12.16
C HIS A 104 -32.59 9.66 -12.08
N ASP A 105 -31.71 10.25 -12.89
CA ASP A 105 -31.66 11.69 -13.23
C ASP A 105 -32.28 11.97 -14.63
#